data_AF-A0A7C9CS95-F1
#
_entry.id   AF-A0A7C9CS95-F1
#
_cell.length_a   1.000
_cell.length_b   1.000
_cell.length_c   1.000
_cell.angle_alpha   90.00
_cell.angle_beta   90.00
_cell.angle_gamma   90.00
#
_symmetry.space_group_name_H-M   'P 1'
#
loop_
_entity.id
_entity.type
_entity.pdbx_description
1 polymer ?
#
loop_
_entity_poly.entity_id
_entity_poly.type
_entity_poly.pdbx_seq_one_letter_code
_entity_poly.pdbx_strand_id
1 'polypeptide(L)'
;NVFEANYDTLISALEKNGFPNMRVIVGEVGWPTDGDPNANPKNAQKFSQGLINRIFQGKGTPKRPTPPDIYIFSLIDEDAKSIDPGRFERHWGIFYFDGVVKYQLDMGNNRSLIPAKGVKYYPRRWCVMSPQALPTDPNLDNGVSYACQHADCTSLGYGSSCGFLDARANVSYALNMYYQTMNQSAGACSFNNLGTITTTDPS
;
A
#
# COMPACT_ATOMS: atom_id res chain seq x y z
N ASN A 1 13.25 17.61 11.86
CA ASN A 1 12.90 16.73 10.72
C ASN A 1 11.64 17.29 10.02
N VAL A 2 11.20 16.76 8.87
CA VAL A 2 10.05 17.33 8.13
C VAL A 2 8.74 17.24 8.92
N PHE A 3 8.57 16.21 9.76
CA PHE A 3 7.42 16.10 10.67
C PHE A 3 7.34 17.30 11.63
N GLU A 4 8.44 17.61 12.33
CA GLU A 4 8.51 18.75 13.24
C GLU A 4 8.26 20.08 12.51
N ALA A 5 8.85 20.24 11.32
CA ALA A 5 8.68 21.44 10.52
C ALA A 5 7.22 21.67 10.10
N ASN A 6 6.54 20.65 9.54
CA ASN A 6 5.13 20.76 9.15
C ASN A 6 4.21 21.05 10.34
N TYR A 7 4.42 20.36 11.46
CA TYR A 7 3.65 20.60 12.68
C TYR A 7 3.87 22.04 13.19
N ASP A 8 5.14 22.49 13.28
CA ASP A 8 5.48 23.82 13.76
C ASP A 8 5.05 24.94 12.82
N THR A 9 4.92 24.68 11.51
CA THR A 9 4.30 25.60 10.55
C THR A 9 2.85 25.87 10.92
N LEU A 10 2.06 24.83 11.20
CA LEU A 10 0.67 24.98 11.66
C LEU A 10 0.61 25.71 13.01
N ILE A 11 1.48 25.37 13.95
CA ILE A 11 1.54 26.06 15.26
C ILE A 11 1.82 27.55 15.08
N SER A 12 2.79 27.90 14.22
CA SER A 12 3.13 29.30 13.93
C SER A 12 1.93 30.06 13.36
N ALA A 13 1.15 29.42 12.48
CA ALA A 13 -0.06 30.02 11.92
C ALA A 13 -1.14 30.23 13.00
N LEU A 14 -1.36 29.24 13.88
CA LEU A 14 -2.34 29.35 14.97
C LEU A 14 -1.98 30.47 15.95
N GLU A 15 -0.70 30.57 16.35
CA GLU A 15 -0.20 31.64 17.23
C GLU A 15 -0.45 33.02 16.61
N LYS A 16 -0.10 33.21 15.33
CA LYS A 16 -0.30 34.48 14.62
C LYS A 16 -1.76 34.89 14.50
N ASN A 17 -2.68 33.91 14.48
CA ASN A 17 -4.12 34.14 14.40
C ASN A 17 -4.83 34.17 15.77
N GLY A 18 -4.07 34.25 16.88
CA GLY A 18 -4.65 34.41 18.22
C GLY A 18 -5.08 33.11 18.91
N PHE A 19 -4.64 31.96 18.41
CA PHE A 19 -4.95 30.63 18.97
C PHE A 19 -3.71 29.89 19.52
N PRO A 20 -2.86 30.49 20.36
CA PRO A 20 -1.58 29.87 20.78
C PRO A 20 -1.78 28.57 21.57
N ASN A 21 -2.90 28.44 22.28
CA ASN A 21 -3.21 27.31 23.16
C ASN A 21 -4.11 26.24 22.51
N MET A 22 -4.45 26.37 21.22
CA MET A 22 -5.28 25.39 20.53
C MET A 22 -4.58 24.03 20.52
N ARG A 23 -5.24 22.99 21.04
CA ARG A 23 -4.72 21.61 20.98
C ARG A 23 -4.73 21.14 19.53
N VAL A 24 -3.63 20.53 19.10
CA VAL A 24 -3.48 19.96 17.75
C VAL A 24 -3.22 18.48 17.88
N ILE A 25 -3.88 17.70 17.04
CA ILE A 25 -3.65 16.26 16.87
C ILE A 25 -3.12 16.03 15.46
N VAL A 26 -2.26 15.02 15.29
CA VAL A 26 -1.83 14.56 13.97
C VAL A 26 -2.78 13.44 13.55
N GLY A 27 -3.73 13.76 12.68
CA GLY A 27 -4.78 12.83 12.24
C GLY A 27 -4.27 11.72 11.31
N GLU A 28 -3.27 12.00 10.49
CA GLU A 28 -2.68 11.04 9.56
C GLU A 28 -1.18 11.29 9.41
N VAL A 29 -0.38 10.24 9.57
CA VAL A 29 1.05 10.27 9.30
C VAL A 29 1.56 8.86 9.00
N GLY A 30 2.39 8.70 7.97
CA GLY A 30 2.86 7.39 7.57
C GLY A 30 3.86 7.48 6.43
N TRP A 31 4.11 6.34 5.81
CA TRP A 31 4.91 6.25 4.59
C TRP A 31 4.48 5.01 3.79
N PRO A 32 4.17 5.14 2.48
CA PRO A 32 3.68 4.04 1.68
C PRO A 32 4.76 2.99 1.38
N THR A 33 4.36 1.76 1.11
CA THR A 33 5.29 0.65 0.86
C THR A 33 5.43 0.23 -0.60
N ASP A 34 4.66 0.84 -1.50
CA ASP A 34 4.71 0.56 -2.94
C ASP A 34 4.08 1.72 -3.73
N GLY A 35 4.13 1.69 -5.06
CA GLY A 35 3.47 2.66 -5.93
C GLY A 35 4.30 3.92 -6.24
N ASP A 36 5.54 4.01 -5.77
CA ASP A 36 6.51 5.09 -6.05
C ASP A 36 7.95 4.59 -5.79
N PRO A 37 8.98 5.08 -6.51
CA PRO A 37 10.39 4.71 -6.27
C PRO A 37 10.85 4.80 -4.80
N ASN A 38 10.29 5.71 -4.00
CA ASN A 38 10.62 5.87 -2.59
C ASN A 38 9.62 5.20 -1.62
N ALA A 39 8.52 4.66 -2.15
CA ALA A 39 7.55 3.88 -1.40
C ALA A 39 7.99 2.42 -1.39
N ASN A 40 8.59 1.98 -0.27
CA ASN A 40 9.04 0.61 -0.09
C ASN A 40 9.01 0.23 1.40
N PRO A 41 8.92 -1.06 1.75
CA PRO A 41 8.82 -1.50 3.14
C PRO A 41 9.99 -1.01 4.01
N LYS A 42 11.19 -0.87 3.45
CA LYS A 42 12.38 -0.39 4.19
C LYS A 42 12.24 1.07 4.62
N ASN A 43 11.81 1.95 3.71
CA ASN A 43 11.58 3.35 4.02
C ASN A 43 10.39 3.52 4.96
N ALA A 44 9.32 2.75 4.75
CA ALA A 44 8.15 2.76 5.63
C ALA A 44 8.51 2.33 7.05
N GLN A 45 9.27 1.24 7.20
CA GLN A 45 9.76 0.80 8.51
C GLN A 45 10.65 1.86 9.16
N LYS A 46 11.58 2.45 8.42
CA LYS A 46 12.48 3.49 8.95
C LYS A 46 11.69 4.70 9.46
N PHE A 47 10.70 5.16 8.69
CA PHE A 47 9.85 6.27 9.07
C PHE A 47 9.03 5.94 10.32
N SER A 48 8.27 4.83 10.27
CA SER A 48 7.36 4.42 11.35
C SER A 48 8.09 4.10 12.64
N GLN A 49 9.23 3.38 12.59
CA GLN A 49 10.05 3.12 13.78
C GLN A 49 10.63 4.41 14.35
N GLY A 50 11.09 5.33 13.50
CA GLY A 50 11.60 6.63 13.94
C GLY A 50 10.53 7.46 14.65
N LEU A 51 9.29 7.43 14.15
CA LEU A 51 8.14 8.09 14.76
C LEU A 51 7.77 7.47 16.11
N ILE A 52 7.68 6.13 16.17
CA ILE A 52 7.36 5.40 17.41
C ILE A 52 8.44 5.64 18.49
N ASN A 53 9.72 5.57 18.13
CA ASN A 53 10.81 5.83 19.08
C ASN A 53 10.72 7.25 19.66
N ARG A 54 10.36 8.24 18.83
CA ARG A 54 10.17 9.62 19.26
C ARG A 54 8.99 9.76 20.24
N ILE A 55 7.89 9.03 19.99
CA ILE A 55 6.73 8.97 20.88
C ILE A 55 7.13 8.38 22.24
N PHE A 56 7.86 7.25 22.25
CA PHE A 56 8.33 6.63 23.51
C PHE A 56 9.31 7.52 24.29
N GLN A 57 10.08 8.34 23.60
CA GLN A 57 10.96 9.33 24.24
C GLN A 57 10.21 10.58 24.75
N GLY A 58 8.89 10.67 24.55
CA GLY A 58 8.09 11.84 24.95
C GLY A 58 8.50 13.12 24.24
N LYS A 59 9.10 13.02 23.06
CA LYS A 59 9.73 14.16 22.39
C LYS A 59 8.70 14.93 21.57
N GLY A 60 8.40 16.17 21.96
CA GLY A 60 7.64 17.14 21.16
C GLY A 60 8.49 17.88 20.14
N THR A 61 7.95 18.93 19.54
CA THR A 61 8.63 19.75 18.52
C THR A 61 9.33 20.95 19.16
N PRO A 62 10.22 21.67 18.44
CA PRO A 62 10.81 22.91 18.94
C PRO A 62 9.78 23.95 19.41
N LYS A 63 8.66 24.16 18.69
CA LYS A 63 7.60 25.09 19.16
C LYS A 63 6.70 24.51 20.24
N ARG A 64 6.46 23.19 20.27
CA ARG A 64 5.66 22.53 21.31
C ARG A 64 6.42 21.33 21.88
N PRO A 65 7.18 21.51 22.98
CA PRO A 65 8.00 20.45 23.56
C PRO A 65 7.22 19.22 24.05
N THR A 66 5.92 19.37 24.30
CA THR A 66 5.00 18.25 24.60
C THR A 66 4.53 17.60 23.29
N PRO A 67 4.64 16.26 23.15
CA PRO A 67 4.20 15.57 21.94
C PRO A 67 2.68 15.64 21.75
N PRO A 68 2.17 15.78 20.51
CA PRO A 68 0.76 15.67 20.21
C PRO A 68 0.29 14.21 20.24
N ASP A 69 -1.02 13.99 20.25
CA ASP A 69 -1.58 12.69 19.86
C ASP A 69 -1.37 12.48 18.35
N ILE A 70 -0.98 11.26 17.96
CA ILE A 70 -0.60 10.92 16.60
C ILE A 70 -1.29 9.62 16.17
N TYR A 71 -1.97 9.66 15.03
CA TYR A 71 -2.59 8.51 14.39
C TYR A 71 -1.78 8.09 13.17
N ILE A 72 -1.26 6.88 13.19
CA ILE A 72 -0.48 6.32 12.07
C ILE A 72 -1.45 5.93 10.95
N PHE A 73 -1.20 6.44 9.75
CA PHE A 73 -1.93 6.10 8.54
C PHE A 73 -1.12 5.06 7.74
N SER A 74 -1.63 3.85 7.50
CA SER A 74 -2.93 3.27 7.91
C SER A 74 -2.77 1.85 8.44
N LEU A 75 -3.87 1.24 8.90
CA LEU A 75 -3.82 -0.14 9.40
C LEU A 75 -3.57 -1.14 8.26
N ILE A 76 -4.33 -1.04 7.18
CA ILE A 76 -4.26 -1.90 6.00
C ILE A 76 -4.15 -1.05 4.73
N ASP A 77 -3.66 -1.67 3.67
CA ASP A 77 -3.76 -1.13 2.32
C ASP A 77 -5.23 -1.01 1.88
N GLU A 78 -5.53 0.06 1.14
CA GLU A 78 -6.89 0.42 0.69
C GLU A 78 -6.93 0.42 -0.84
N ASP A 79 -7.15 -0.76 -1.42
CA ASP A 79 -7.07 -1.04 -2.86
C ASP A 79 -8.12 -0.30 -3.73
N ALA A 80 -9.18 0.24 -3.09
CA ALA A 80 -10.20 1.07 -3.72
C ALA A 80 -9.94 2.59 -3.62
N LYS A 81 -8.85 3.02 -2.99
CA LYS A 81 -8.55 4.46 -2.84
C LYS A 81 -8.27 5.12 -4.20
N SER A 82 -8.63 6.40 -4.34
CA SER A 82 -8.27 7.20 -5.53
C SER A 82 -6.74 7.25 -5.67
N ILE A 83 -6.29 7.16 -6.91
CA ILE A 83 -4.86 7.24 -7.28
C ILE A 83 -4.50 8.58 -7.92
N ASP A 84 -5.41 9.57 -7.91
CA ASP A 84 -5.15 10.90 -8.48
C ASP A 84 -3.90 11.58 -7.86
N PRO A 85 -3.65 11.48 -6.53
CA PRO A 85 -2.40 11.97 -5.93
C PRO A 85 -1.17 11.14 -6.32
N GLY A 86 -1.36 9.86 -6.66
CA GLY A 86 -0.31 8.93 -7.03
C GLY A 86 -0.68 7.48 -6.79
N ARG A 87 0.03 6.56 -7.46
CA ARG A 87 -0.20 5.11 -7.34
C ARG A 87 0.08 4.57 -5.92
N PHE A 88 0.93 5.26 -5.16
CA PHE A 88 1.26 4.92 -3.77
C PHE A 88 0.09 5.03 -2.79
N GLU A 89 -0.99 5.73 -3.17
CA GLU A 89 -2.15 5.97 -2.29
C GLU A 89 -2.79 4.69 -1.77
N ARG A 90 -2.67 3.57 -2.49
CA ARG A 90 -3.25 2.29 -2.08
C ARG A 90 -2.36 1.49 -1.11
N HIS A 91 -1.16 1.99 -0.76
CA HIS A 91 -0.08 1.20 -0.15
C HIS A 91 0.41 1.69 1.23
N TRP A 92 -0.43 2.39 1.99
CA TRP A 92 -0.06 3.00 3.28
C TRP A 92 -0.17 2.07 4.49
N GLY A 93 -0.72 0.86 4.32
CA GLY A 93 -0.95 -0.08 5.41
C GLY A 93 0.34 -0.53 6.08
N ILE A 94 0.29 -0.70 7.41
CA ILE A 94 1.31 -1.44 8.18
C ILE A 94 1.09 -2.96 8.07
N PHE A 95 -0.13 -3.39 7.72
CA PHE A 95 -0.50 -4.75 7.37
C PHE A 95 -1.00 -4.84 5.92
N TYR A 96 -0.89 -6.02 5.32
CA TYR A 96 -1.67 -6.37 4.13
C TYR A 96 -3.16 -6.54 4.51
N PHE A 97 -4.04 -6.62 3.51
CA PHE A 97 -5.49 -6.76 3.73
C PHE A 97 -5.87 -7.99 4.58
N ASP A 98 -5.02 -9.04 4.56
CA ASP A 98 -5.20 -10.28 5.31
C ASP A 98 -4.60 -10.22 6.72
N GLY A 99 -4.05 -9.07 7.12
CA GLY A 99 -3.44 -8.87 8.43
C GLY A 99 -2.02 -9.44 8.56
N VAL A 100 -1.37 -9.82 7.46
CA VAL A 100 0.08 -10.10 7.45
C VAL A 100 0.85 -8.79 7.63
N VAL A 101 1.85 -8.79 8.52
CA VAL A 101 2.69 -7.62 8.79
C VAL A 101 3.58 -7.31 7.59
N LYS A 102 3.52 -6.07 7.06
CA LYS A 102 4.33 -5.65 5.91
C LYS A 102 5.78 -5.35 6.30
N TYR A 103 5.98 -4.85 7.51
CA TYR A 103 7.29 -4.60 8.11
C TYR A 103 7.18 -4.60 9.63
N GLN A 104 8.17 -5.16 10.31
CA GLN A 104 8.14 -5.28 11.76
C GLN A 104 8.47 -3.96 12.45
N LEU A 105 7.75 -3.67 13.55
CA LEU A 105 7.99 -2.52 14.41
C LEU A 105 8.21 -2.99 15.84
N ASP A 106 9.19 -2.40 16.52
CA ASP A 106 9.35 -2.48 17.97
C ASP A 106 8.36 -1.50 18.62
N MET A 107 7.40 -2.06 19.34
CA MET A 107 6.32 -1.35 20.04
C MET A 107 6.67 -1.11 21.51
N GLY A 108 7.95 -1.23 21.88
CA GLY A 108 8.46 -1.06 23.24
C GLY A 108 8.11 -2.24 24.15
N ASN A 109 8.81 -2.37 25.27
CA ASN A 109 8.58 -3.42 26.28
C ASN A 109 8.56 -4.85 25.68
N ASN A 110 9.46 -5.15 24.74
CA ASN A 110 9.52 -6.41 23.99
C ASN A 110 8.22 -6.78 23.25
N ARG A 111 7.45 -5.78 22.82
CA ARG A 111 6.24 -5.98 22.01
C ARG A 111 6.55 -5.71 20.54
N SER A 112 5.97 -6.50 19.66
CA SER A 112 6.01 -6.31 18.21
C SER A 112 4.61 -6.33 17.63
N LEU A 113 4.50 -6.00 16.35
CA LEU A 113 3.27 -6.27 15.60
C LEU A 113 3.01 -7.77 15.56
N ILE A 114 1.72 -8.14 15.67
CA ILE A 114 1.27 -9.53 15.65
C ILE A 114 0.38 -9.68 14.42
N PRO A 115 0.65 -10.65 13.52
CA PRO A 115 -0.20 -10.89 12.37
C PRO A 115 -1.57 -11.43 12.79
N ALA A 116 -2.57 -11.20 11.94
CA ALA A 116 -3.89 -11.79 12.13
C ALA A 116 -3.81 -13.34 12.17
N LYS A 117 -4.69 -13.95 12.97
CA LYS A 117 -4.77 -15.40 13.15
C LYS A 117 -6.08 -15.93 12.61
N GLY A 118 -6.06 -17.16 12.08
CA GLY A 118 -7.28 -17.83 11.60
C GLY A 118 -7.80 -17.31 10.25
N VAL A 119 -6.95 -16.63 9.47
CA VAL A 119 -7.29 -16.18 8.11
C VAL A 119 -7.54 -17.39 7.23
N LYS A 120 -8.71 -17.42 6.57
CA LYS A 120 -9.07 -18.46 5.61
C LYS A 120 -8.74 -17.97 4.21
N TYR A 121 -7.75 -18.60 3.59
CA TYR A 121 -7.37 -18.30 2.21
C TYR A 121 -8.16 -19.14 1.22
N TYR A 122 -8.37 -18.57 0.04
CA TYR A 122 -8.79 -19.34 -1.13
C TYR A 122 -7.69 -20.33 -1.56
N PRO A 123 -8.03 -21.34 -2.39
CA PRO A 123 -7.02 -22.22 -2.98
C PRO A 123 -5.90 -21.44 -3.69
N ARG A 124 -4.68 -21.98 -3.63
CA ARG A 124 -3.51 -21.43 -4.33
C ARG A 124 -3.64 -21.63 -5.84
N ARG A 125 -4.25 -20.66 -6.50
CA ARG A 125 -4.40 -20.60 -7.94
C ARG A 125 -4.43 -19.15 -8.40
N TRP A 126 -3.92 -18.94 -9.60
CA TRP A 126 -3.70 -17.62 -10.19
C TRP A 126 -4.23 -17.60 -11.62
N CYS A 127 -4.61 -16.42 -12.09
CA CYS A 127 -4.89 -16.20 -13.50
C CYS A 127 -3.66 -15.64 -14.18
N VAL A 128 -3.13 -16.34 -15.19
CA VAL A 128 -1.95 -15.89 -15.95
C VAL A 128 -2.29 -15.75 -17.42
N MET A 129 -1.48 -15.00 -18.16
CA MET A 129 -1.59 -14.95 -19.61
C MET A 129 -1.40 -16.36 -20.19
N SER A 130 -2.39 -16.83 -20.93
CA SER A 130 -2.41 -18.13 -21.57
C SER A 130 -1.14 -18.34 -22.42
N PRO A 131 -0.47 -19.50 -22.33
CA PRO A 131 0.66 -19.83 -23.19
C PRO A 131 0.32 -19.75 -24.69
N GLN A 132 -0.95 -19.95 -25.03
CA GLN A 132 -1.46 -19.88 -26.40
C GLN A 132 -1.81 -18.45 -26.83
N ALA A 133 -1.92 -17.50 -25.90
CA ALA A 133 -2.19 -16.10 -26.22
C ALA A 133 -0.94 -15.44 -26.81
N LEU A 134 -1.15 -14.66 -27.88
CA LEU A 134 -0.11 -13.90 -28.54
C LEU A 134 -0.04 -12.48 -27.92
N PRO A 135 1.17 -11.92 -27.72
CA PRO A 135 1.32 -10.51 -27.29
C PRO A 135 0.73 -9.49 -28.27
N THR A 136 0.45 -9.92 -29.51
CA THR A 136 -0.15 -9.10 -30.57
C THR A 136 -1.66 -9.30 -30.71
N ASP A 137 -2.31 -10.03 -29.80
CA ASP A 137 -3.76 -10.21 -29.84
C ASP A 137 -4.46 -8.86 -29.66
N PRO A 138 -5.38 -8.47 -30.56
CA PRO A 138 -6.05 -7.17 -30.49
C PRO A 138 -6.93 -6.99 -29.23
N ASN A 139 -7.26 -8.07 -28.52
CA ASN A 139 -8.05 -8.01 -27.29
C ASN A 139 -7.18 -7.86 -26.03
N LEU A 140 -5.85 -7.95 -26.13
CA LEU A 140 -4.95 -7.96 -24.99
C LEU A 140 -5.05 -6.66 -24.17
N ASP A 141 -4.93 -5.52 -24.85
CA ASP A 141 -4.97 -4.20 -24.21
C ASP A 141 -6.33 -3.94 -23.55
N ASN A 142 -7.43 -4.38 -24.18
CA ASN A 142 -8.77 -4.28 -23.62
C ASN A 142 -8.92 -5.16 -22.38
N GLY A 143 -8.37 -6.39 -22.40
CA GLY A 143 -8.39 -7.31 -21.26
C GLY A 143 -7.62 -6.74 -20.06
N VAL A 144 -6.40 -6.25 -20.29
CA VAL A 144 -5.57 -5.62 -19.24
C VAL A 144 -6.23 -4.35 -18.70
N SER A 145 -6.73 -3.49 -19.59
CA SER A 145 -7.41 -2.25 -19.20
C SER A 145 -8.67 -2.54 -18.37
N TYR A 146 -9.47 -3.51 -18.77
CA TYR A 146 -10.65 -3.94 -18.02
C TYR A 146 -10.27 -4.47 -16.64
N ALA A 147 -9.24 -5.33 -16.57
CA ALA A 147 -8.75 -5.87 -15.30
C ALA A 147 -8.32 -4.74 -14.34
N CYS A 148 -7.51 -3.80 -14.83
CA CYS A 148 -6.98 -2.70 -14.02
C CYS A 148 -7.99 -1.58 -13.71
N GLN A 149 -9.13 -1.52 -14.40
CA GLN A 149 -10.26 -0.66 -14.01
C GLN A 149 -11.05 -1.23 -12.83
N HIS A 150 -11.03 -2.55 -12.65
CA HIS A 150 -11.86 -3.26 -11.65
C HIS A 150 -11.03 -3.92 -10.54
N ALA A 151 -9.70 -3.79 -10.58
CA ALA A 151 -8.78 -4.30 -9.58
C ALA A 151 -7.53 -3.42 -9.49
N ASP A 152 -6.75 -3.62 -8.43
CA ASP A 152 -5.58 -2.78 -8.19
C ASP A 152 -4.34 -3.23 -8.99
N CYS A 153 -4.03 -2.49 -10.05
CA CYS A 153 -2.80 -2.66 -10.84
C CYS A 153 -1.71 -1.62 -10.50
N THR A 154 -1.82 -0.90 -9.39
CA THR A 154 -0.90 0.21 -9.09
C THR A 154 0.55 -0.25 -8.97
N SER A 155 0.82 -1.46 -8.48
CA SER A 155 2.17 -2.03 -8.37
C SER A 155 2.88 -2.29 -9.71
N LEU A 156 2.18 -2.24 -10.85
CA LEU A 156 2.80 -2.27 -12.19
C LEU A 156 3.45 -0.93 -12.60
N GLY A 157 3.25 0.12 -11.80
CA GLY A 157 3.79 1.45 -12.07
C GLY A 157 5.32 1.48 -12.06
N TYR A 158 5.89 2.47 -12.75
CA TYR A 158 7.33 2.72 -12.68
C TYR A 158 7.78 2.92 -11.22
N GLY A 159 8.87 2.26 -10.84
CA GLY A 159 9.43 2.32 -9.48
C GLY A 159 8.65 1.55 -8.42
N SER A 160 7.56 0.88 -8.78
CA SER A 160 6.78 0.01 -7.89
C SER A 160 7.34 -1.42 -7.87
N SER A 161 6.88 -2.25 -6.95
CA SER A 161 7.36 -3.61 -6.70
C SER A 161 7.27 -4.54 -7.92
N CYS A 162 6.29 -4.32 -8.80
CA CYS A 162 6.09 -5.06 -10.05
C CYS A 162 6.33 -4.19 -11.29
N GLY A 163 7.07 -3.08 -11.17
CA GLY A 163 7.32 -2.14 -12.26
C GLY A 163 8.31 -2.60 -13.33
N PHE A 164 9.00 -3.73 -13.13
CA PHE A 164 10.04 -4.26 -14.03
C PHE A 164 9.69 -5.64 -14.61
N LEU A 165 8.42 -6.03 -14.55
CA LEU A 165 7.94 -7.27 -15.16
C LEU A 165 8.08 -7.20 -16.69
N ASP A 166 8.38 -8.35 -17.31
CA ASP A 166 8.28 -8.47 -18.76
C ASP A 166 6.81 -8.36 -19.21
N ALA A 167 6.59 -8.23 -20.53
CA ALA A 167 5.24 -8.02 -21.07
C ALA A 167 4.25 -9.13 -20.66
N ARG A 168 4.67 -10.39 -20.61
CA ARG A 168 3.79 -11.52 -20.29
C ARG A 168 3.48 -11.57 -18.80
N ALA A 169 4.46 -11.31 -17.94
CA ALA A 169 4.28 -11.22 -16.51
C ALA A 169 3.43 -10.00 -16.13
N ASN A 170 3.59 -8.88 -16.83
CA ASN A 170 2.78 -7.66 -16.65
C ASN A 170 1.29 -7.94 -16.92
N VAL A 171 0.97 -8.57 -18.05
CA VAL A 171 -0.39 -9.03 -18.36
C VAL A 171 -0.88 -10.00 -17.28
N SER A 172 -0.08 -11.00 -16.94
CA SER A 172 -0.45 -12.02 -15.95
C SER A 172 -0.77 -11.40 -14.58
N TYR A 173 -0.01 -10.40 -14.16
CA TYR A 173 -0.29 -9.65 -12.93
C TYR A 173 -1.65 -8.97 -13.00
N ALA A 174 -1.95 -8.22 -14.07
CA ALA A 174 -3.23 -7.54 -14.24
C ALA A 174 -4.41 -8.51 -14.22
N LEU A 175 -4.35 -9.61 -15.00
CA LEU A 175 -5.40 -10.63 -15.03
C LEU A 175 -5.57 -11.29 -13.67
N ASN A 176 -4.46 -11.57 -12.97
CA ASN A 176 -4.51 -12.16 -11.63
C ASN A 176 -5.14 -11.22 -10.62
N MET A 177 -4.80 -9.93 -10.61
CA MET A 177 -5.39 -8.97 -9.68
C MET A 177 -6.92 -8.96 -9.80
N TYR A 178 -7.43 -8.88 -11.03
CA TYR A 178 -8.87 -8.99 -11.27
C TYR A 178 -9.45 -10.33 -10.81
N TYR A 179 -8.79 -11.45 -11.14
CA TYR A 179 -9.24 -12.77 -10.74
C TYR A 179 -9.35 -12.94 -9.21
N GLN A 180 -8.38 -12.42 -8.45
CA GLN A 180 -8.40 -12.46 -6.98
C GLN A 180 -9.49 -11.53 -6.42
N THR A 181 -9.62 -10.29 -6.94
CA THR A 181 -10.68 -9.35 -6.55
C THR A 181 -12.08 -9.94 -6.79
N MET A 182 -12.24 -10.74 -7.85
CA MET A 182 -13.49 -11.42 -8.20
C MET A 182 -13.67 -12.79 -7.50
N ASN A 183 -13.06 -12.99 -6.33
CA ASN A 183 -13.18 -14.19 -5.51
C ASN A 183 -12.84 -15.49 -6.27
N GLN A 184 -11.88 -15.43 -7.20
CA GLN A 184 -11.46 -16.56 -8.00
C GLN A 184 -12.60 -17.24 -8.79
N SER A 185 -13.62 -16.47 -9.18
CA SER A 185 -14.78 -16.99 -9.92
C SER A 185 -14.37 -17.59 -11.27
N ALA A 186 -15.06 -18.64 -11.71
CA ALA A 186 -14.66 -19.43 -12.88
C ALA A 186 -14.57 -18.61 -14.19
N GLY A 187 -15.41 -17.57 -14.33
CA GLY A 187 -15.40 -16.69 -15.50
C GLY A 187 -14.35 -15.57 -15.44
N ALA A 188 -13.81 -15.25 -14.26
CA ALA A 188 -12.95 -14.09 -14.07
C ALA A 188 -11.53 -14.25 -14.64
N CYS A 189 -11.18 -15.43 -15.17
CA CYS A 189 -9.89 -15.66 -15.82
C CYS A 189 -9.99 -15.88 -17.34
N SER A 190 -11.17 -15.75 -17.96
CA SER A 190 -11.30 -16.03 -19.39
C SER A 190 -10.63 -14.97 -20.27
N PHE A 191 -11.02 -13.70 -20.13
CA PHE A 191 -10.51 -12.59 -20.95
C PHE A 191 -10.43 -12.93 -22.46
N ASN A 192 -11.50 -13.47 -23.06
CA ASN A 192 -11.50 -13.94 -24.46
C ASN A 192 -10.44 -15.02 -24.74
N ASN A 193 -10.24 -15.95 -23.81
CA ASN A 193 -9.21 -17.01 -23.82
C ASN A 193 -7.76 -16.50 -23.70
N LEU A 194 -7.57 -15.22 -23.34
CA LEU A 194 -6.24 -14.67 -23.06
C LEU A 194 -5.71 -15.10 -21.69
N GLY A 195 -6.59 -15.45 -20.75
CA GLY A 195 -6.21 -15.93 -19.43
C GLY A 195 -6.36 -17.44 -19.28
N THR A 196 -5.54 -18.02 -18.41
CA THR A 196 -5.70 -19.41 -17.96
C THR A 196 -5.39 -19.52 -16.47
N ILE A 197 -6.09 -20.43 -15.80
CA ILE A 197 -5.86 -20.69 -14.37
C ILE A 197 -4.66 -21.63 -14.24
N THR A 198 -3.74 -21.28 -13.35
CA THR A 198 -2.60 -22.11 -12.97
C THR A 198 -2.59 -22.35 -11.46
N THR A 199 -2.07 -23.51 -11.05
CA THR A 199 -1.73 -23.83 -9.65
C THR A 199 -0.23 -23.70 -9.38
N THR A 200 0.55 -23.34 -10.39
CA THR A 200 1.96 -22.99 -10.26
C THR A 200 2.07 -21.51 -9.95
N ASP A 201 2.80 -21.17 -8.89
CA ASP A 201 3.02 -19.80 -8.46
C ASP A 201 3.78 -19.01 -9.55
N PRO A 202 3.23 -17.90 -10.09
CA PRO A 202 3.84 -17.16 -11.18
C PRO A 202 4.85 -16.08 -10.73
N SER A 203 5.09 -15.93 -9.42
CA SER A 203 6.03 -14.95 -8.85
C SER A 203 7.48 -15.42 -8.85
#